data_AF-A0A2D5P885-F1
#
_entry.id   AF-A0A2D5P885-F1
#
_cell.length_a   1.000
_cell.length_b   1.000
_cell.length_c   1.000
_cell.angle_alpha   90.00
_cell.angle_beta   90.00
_cell.angle_gamma   90.00
#
_symmetry.space_group_name_H-M   'P 1'
#
loop_
_entity.id
_entity.type
_entity.pdbx_description
1 polymer ?
#
loop_
_entity_poly.entity_id
_entity_poly.type
_entity_poly.pdbx_seq_one_letter_code
_entity_poly.pdbx_strand_id
1 'polypeptide(L)'
;MKIKSSILSCCFILFTSLNLIADDTKLVKVNNSFITKFEYGELLYNNPRGIGCNTCHGSDAKGKEIVSFTHTYDKKKYNCVLRVPNIKSSSYDVFFKKVNSKKNPKKKFAKEEVCERLIYKANVMPTYFLVEEEIDAIYYYIKNLK
;
A
#
# COMPACT_ATOMS: atom_id res chain seq x y z
N MET A 1 -61.78 -66.95 -16.14
CA MET A 1 -63.10 -66.61 -16.70
C MET A 1 -63.35 -65.11 -16.51
N LYS A 2 -64.01 -64.49 -17.49
CA LYS A 2 -64.09 -63.06 -17.85
C LYS A 2 -64.39 -62.07 -16.68
N ILE A 3 -63.61 -60.99 -16.53
CA ILE A 3 -63.85 -59.58 -16.96
C ILE A 3 -64.96 -58.83 -16.21
N LYS A 4 -64.61 -57.69 -15.57
CA LYS A 4 -65.17 -56.30 -15.74
C LYS A 4 -64.54 -55.39 -14.66
N SER A 5 -63.73 -54.38 -15.01
CA SER A 5 -64.13 -52.99 -15.33
C SER A 5 -64.91 -52.37 -14.18
N SER A 6 -64.47 -51.30 -13.49
CA SER A 6 -64.39 -49.90 -13.95
C SER A 6 -64.45 -49.05 -12.64
N ILE A 7 -63.70 -47.98 -12.38
CA ILE A 7 -64.06 -46.55 -12.60
C ILE A 7 -63.21 -45.71 -11.61
N LEU A 8 -62.76 -44.52 -12.04
CA LEU A 8 -62.40 -43.30 -11.29
C LEU A 8 -61.69 -43.44 -9.93
N SER A 9 -60.56 -42.76 -9.78
CA SER A 9 -60.61 -41.35 -9.36
C SER A 9 -59.21 -40.76 -9.25
N CYS A 10 -59.06 -39.57 -9.82
CA CYS A 10 -58.09 -38.54 -9.47
C CYS A 10 -57.14 -38.84 -8.29
N CYS A 11 -55.84 -38.94 -8.56
CA CYS A 11 -54.89 -38.02 -7.96
C CYS A 11 -53.54 -38.13 -8.68
N PHE A 12 -53.37 -37.23 -9.63
CA PHE A 12 -52.12 -36.89 -10.27
C PHE A 12 -51.17 -36.31 -9.20
N ILE A 13 -50.43 -37.14 -8.47
CA ILE A 13 -49.30 -36.66 -7.66
C ILE A 13 -48.06 -36.76 -8.53
N LEU A 14 -47.95 -35.76 -9.41
CA LEU A 14 -46.68 -35.27 -9.93
C LEU A 14 -45.77 -34.99 -8.73
N PHE A 15 -44.89 -35.93 -8.39
CA PHE A 15 -43.68 -35.61 -7.63
C PHE A 15 -42.76 -34.83 -8.58
N THR A 16 -43.11 -33.57 -8.85
CA THR A 16 -42.19 -32.60 -9.43
C THR A 16 -41.05 -32.44 -8.44
N SER A 17 -39.87 -32.88 -8.84
CA SER A 17 -38.60 -32.45 -8.29
C SER A 17 -38.55 -30.93 -8.29
N LEU A 18 -38.92 -30.30 -7.17
CA LEU A 18 -38.60 -28.92 -6.89
C LEU A 18 -37.09 -28.88 -6.63
N ASN A 19 -36.31 -28.76 -7.71
CA ASN A 19 -35.00 -28.15 -7.61
C ASN A 19 -35.28 -26.72 -7.14
N LEU A 20 -35.02 -26.43 -5.86
CA LEU A 20 -34.74 -25.08 -5.43
C LEU A 20 -33.53 -24.63 -6.25
N ILE A 21 -33.78 -23.94 -7.35
CA ILE A 21 -32.77 -23.07 -7.94
C ILE A 21 -32.66 -21.95 -6.91
N ALA A 22 -31.66 -22.07 -6.03
CA ALA A 22 -31.13 -20.92 -5.33
C ALA A 22 -30.65 -19.97 -6.43
N ASP A 23 -31.47 -18.97 -6.74
CA ASP A 23 -31.06 -17.85 -7.54
C ASP A 23 -29.92 -17.19 -6.77
N ASP A 24 -28.69 -17.39 -7.24
CA ASP A 24 -27.47 -16.69 -6.82
C ASP A 24 -27.68 -15.20 -7.12
N THR A 25 -28.55 -14.58 -6.33
CA THR A 25 -28.86 -13.17 -6.39
C THR A 25 -27.58 -12.50 -5.93
N LYS A 26 -26.81 -12.02 -6.92
CA LYS A 26 -25.73 -11.04 -6.83
C LYS A 26 -25.22 -10.87 -5.41
N LEU A 27 -24.08 -11.49 -5.13
CA LEU A 27 -23.25 -11.15 -3.99
C LEU A 27 -22.90 -9.66 -4.09
N VAL A 28 -23.79 -8.80 -3.58
CA VAL A 28 -23.54 -7.40 -3.33
C VAL A 28 -22.46 -7.42 -2.27
N LYS A 29 -21.21 -7.33 -2.71
CA LYS A 29 -20.08 -7.11 -1.84
C LYS A 29 -20.28 -5.71 -1.24
N VAL A 30 -21.04 -5.66 -0.14
CA VAL A 30 -21.19 -4.44 0.63
C VAL A 30 -19.78 -4.07 1.08
N ASN A 31 -19.28 -2.98 0.53
CA ASN A 31 -18.04 -2.37 0.97
C ASN A 31 -18.30 -1.81 2.38
N ASN A 32 -18.11 -2.65 3.40
CA ASN A 32 -18.21 -2.27 4.80
C ASN A 32 -17.00 -1.44 5.29
N SER A 33 -16.18 -0.90 4.37
CA SER A 33 -15.06 -0.04 4.77
C SER A 33 -15.58 1.38 4.98
N PHE A 34 -15.45 1.85 6.22
CA PHE A 34 -15.83 3.21 6.63
C PHE A 34 -15.05 4.31 5.89
N ILE A 35 -13.92 3.97 5.28
CA ILE A 35 -13.05 4.88 4.52
C ILE A 35 -12.60 4.22 3.21
N THR A 36 -12.36 5.02 2.19
CA THR A 36 -11.81 4.55 0.91
C THR A 36 -10.33 4.21 1.03
N LYS A 37 -9.79 3.41 0.10
CA LYS A 37 -8.33 3.13 0.02
C LYS A 37 -7.50 4.42 -0.13
N PHE A 38 -8.05 5.42 -0.82
CA PHE A 38 -7.41 6.73 -0.97
C PHE A 38 -7.32 7.46 0.36
N GLU A 39 -8.43 7.59 1.09
CA GLU A 39 -8.48 8.25 2.41
C GLU A 39 -7.61 7.50 3.42
N TYR A 40 -7.65 6.17 3.43
CA TYR A 40 -6.79 5.37 4.30
C TYR A 40 -5.30 5.60 3.98
N GLY A 41 -4.95 5.62 2.70
CA GLY A 41 -3.59 5.93 2.25
C GLY A 41 -3.14 7.35 2.60
N GLU A 42 -4.05 8.32 2.55
CA GLU A 42 -3.78 9.71 2.97
C GLU A 42 -3.49 9.80 4.47
N LEU A 43 -4.32 9.18 5.30
CA LEU A 43 -4.11 9.13 6.75
C LEU A 43 -2.77 8.50 7.10
N LEU A 44 -2.44 7.37 6.46
CA LEU A 44 -1.15 6.71 6.63
C LEU A 44 0.01 7.52 6.06
N TYR A 45 -0.15 8.24 4.95
CA TYR A 45 0.90 9.09 4.39
C TYR A 45 1.25 10.25 5.32
N ASN A 46 0.25 10.80 5.99
CA ASN A 46 0.41 11.92 6.93
C ASN A 46 0.87 11.46 8.32
N ASN A 47 0.58 10.22 8.72
CA ASN A 47 0.94 9.71 10.03
C ASN A 47 1.03 8.17 10.07
N PRO A 48 2.03 7.54 9.43
CA PRO A 48 2.13 6.08 9.42
C PRO A 48 2.48 5.56 10.83
N ARG A 49 3.42 6.22 11.54
CA ARG A 49 3.79 5.92 12.95
C ARG A 49 4.37 7.15 13.67
N GLY A 50 3.61 8.23 13.76
CA GLY A 50 4.00 9.47 14.45
C GLY A 50 4.84 10.45 13.61
N ILE A 51 5.44 10.00 12.50
CA ILE A 51 6.21 10.85 11.57
C ILE A 51 5.70 10.63 10.14
N GLY A 52 5.00 11.63 9.61
CA GLY A 52 4.43 11.61 8.26
C GLY A 52 5.47 11.52 7.15
N CYS A 53 5.14 10.80 6.08
CA CYS A 53 5.92 10.79 4.85
C CYS A 53 5.94 12.18 4.21
N ASN A 54 4.82 12.92 4.30
CA ASN A 54 4.66 14.30 3.83
C ASN A 54 5.70 15.28 4.40
N THR A 55 6.18 15.06 5.64
CA THR A 55 7.19 15.92 6.27
C THR A 55 8.47 16.00 5.44
N CYS A 56 8.88 14.88 4.83
CA CYS A 56 10.10 14.76 4.05
C CYS A 56 9.85 14.77 2.53
N HIS A 57 8.79 14.08 2.07
CA HIS A 57 8.50 13.90 0.65
C HIS A 57 7.55 14.97 0.07
N GLY A 58 7.04 15.89 0.90
CA GLY A 58 6.10 16.93 0.48
C GLY A 58 4.66 16.43 0.38
N SER A 59 3.69 17.33 0.25
CA SER A 59 2.29 16.96 0.02
C SER A 59 2.06 16.33 -1.36
N ASP A 60 2.92 16.65 -2.34
CA ASP A 60 2.87 16.12 -3.70
C ASP A 60 3.74 14.86 -3.91
N ALA A 61 4.39 14.39 -2.85
CA ALA A 61 5.25 13.21 -2.84
C ALA A 61 6.45 13.28 -3.83
N LYS A 62 6.83 14.48 -4.28
CA LYS A 62 7.95 14.69 -5.21
C LYS A 62 9.31 14.85 -4.53
N GLY A 63 9.35 14.84 -3.19
CA GLY A 63 10.57 15.09 -2.46
C GLY A 63 10.93 16.57 -2.43
N LYS A 64 11.90 16.91 -1.60
CA LYS A 64 12.42 18.28 -1.49
C LYS A 64 13.85 18.26 -0.95
N GLU A 65 14.50 19.40 -1.07
CA GLU A 65 15.68 19.68 -0.26
C GLU A 65 15.24 19.88 1.19
N ILE A 66 15.87 19.15 2.11
CA ILE A 66 15.61 19.26 3.54
C ILE A 66 16.55 20.27 4.17
N VAL A 67 17.84 20.18 3.82
CA VAL A 67 18.88 21.04 4.36
C VAL A 67 20.12 21.05 3.48
N SER A 68 20.74 22.23 3.38
CA SER A 68 22.10 22.43 2.87
C SER A 68 23.02 22.81 4.03
N PHE A 69 24.20 22.21 4.13
CA PHE A 69 25.15 22.48 5.20
C PHE A 69 26.60 22.26 4.78
N THR A 70 27.53 22.92 5.46
CA THR A 70 28.97 22.75 5.22
C THR A 70 29.54 21.76 6.23
N HIS A 71 30.24 20.74 5.75
CA HIS A 71 30.95 19.76 6.57
C HIS A 71 32.46 19.79 6.27
N THR A 72 33.28 19.82 7.30
CA THR A 72 34.74 19.74 7.14
C THR A 72 35.22 18.33 7.44
N TYR A 73 35.91 17.71 6.48
CA TYR A 73 36.53 16.39 6.62
C TYR A 73 37.92 16.41 5.98
N ASP A 74 38.93 15.91 6.68
CA ASP A 74 40.32 15.91 6.21
C ASP A 74 40.82 17.30 5.73
N LYS A 75 40.56 18.33 6.55
CA LYS A 75 40.89 19.75 6.28
C LYS A 75 40.26 20.34 5.01
N LYS A 76 39.37 19.60 4.33
CA LYS A 76 38.60 20.05 3.17
C LYS A 76 37.16 20.34 3.57
N LYS A 77 36.58 21.40 3.00
CA LYS A 77 35.17 21.74 3.18
C LYS A 77 34.33 21.10 2.08
N TYR A 78 33.19 20.53 2.46
CA TYR A 78 32.20 19.91 1.59
C TYR A 78 30.87 20.62 1.80
N ASN A 79 30.24 21.05 0.70
CA ASN A 79 28.89 21.60 0.73
C ASN A 79 27.93 20.44 0.50
N CYS A 80 27.32 19.93 1.56
CA CYS A 80 26.43 18.79 1.53
C CYS A 80 24.97 19.25 1.41
N VAL A 81 24.19 18.48 0.66
CA VAL A 81 22.75 18.72 0.51
C VAL A 81 22.00 17.42 0.77
N LEU A 82 21.07 17.45 1.72
CA LEU A 82 20.11 16.36 1.92
C LEU A 82 18.90 16.63 1.03
N ARG A 83 18.81 15.90 -0.09
CA ARG A 83 17.62 15.85 -0.96
C ARG A 83 16.89 14.53 -0.75
N VAL A 84 15.59 14.62 -0.51
CA VAL A 84 14.69 13.47 -0.42
C VAL A 84 14.12 13.20 -1.80
N PRO A 85 14.05 11.93 -2.26
CA PRO A 85 13.67 11.61 -3.63
C PRO A 85 12.17 11.78 -3.91
N ASN A 86 11.85 11.92 -5.19
CA ASN A 86 10.49 11.80 -5.71
C ASN A 86 10.02 10.35 -5.60
N ILE A 87 9.02 10.12 -4.75
CA ILE A 87 8.39 8.81 -4.58
C ILE A 87 7.12 8.68 -5.42
N LYS A 88 6.51 9.79 -5.87
CA LYS A 88 5.40 9.79 -6.85
C LYS A 88 5.78 9.12 -8.16
N SER A 89 7.02 9.28 -8.64
CA SER A 89 7.51 8.63 -9.86
C SER A 89 8.06 7.21 -9.66
N SER A 90 8.18 6.72 -8.43
CA SER A 90 8.77 5.40 -8.14
C SER A 90 7.87 4.22 -8.54
N SER A 91 8.46 3.10 -8.95
CA SER A 91 7.72 1.84 -9.13
C SER A 91 7.29 1.25 -7.80
N TYR A 92 6.26 0.42 -7.81
CA TYR A 92 5.72 -0.21 -6.59
C TYR A 92 6.80 -1.03 -5.88
N ASP A 93 7.55 -1.87 -6.60
CA ASP A 93 8.61 -2.70 -6.01
C ASP A 93 9.68 -1.89 -5.29
N VAL A 94 10.06 -0.73 -5.85
CA VAL A 94 11.05 0.16 -5.23
C VAL A 94 10.47 0.79 -3.97
N PHE A 95 9.23 1.27 -4.04
CA PHE A 95 8.53 1.86 -2.90
C PHE A 95 8.38 0.84 -1.76
N PHE A 96 7.78 -0.32 -2.06
CA PHE A 96 7.56 -1.42 -1.13
C PHE A 96 8.83 -1.85 -0.41
N LYS A 97 9.91 -2.11 -1.18
CA LYS A 97 11.20 -2.50 -0.61
C LYS A 97 11.78 -1.43 0.30
N LYS A 98 11.56 -0.14 0.02
CA LYS A 98 12.19 0.97 0.76
C LYS A 98 11.45 1.34 2.05
N VAL A 99 10.12 1.40 2.02
CA VAL A 99 9.29 1.90 3.13
C VAL A 99 9.57 1.19 4.45
N ASN A 100 9.82 -0.12 4.41
CA ASN A 100 10.19 -0.91 5.59
C ASN A 100 11.64 -1.41 5.57
N SER A 101 12.47 -0.96 4.62
CA SER A 101 13.88 -1.37 4.61
C SER A 101 14.60 -0.85 5.85
N LYS A 102 15.41 -1.72 6.44
CA LYS A 102 16.39 -1.32 7.44
C LYS A 102 17.64 -0.83 6.72
N LYS A 103 18.28 0.21 7.27
CA LYS A 103 19.60 0.66 6.83
C LYS A 103 20.59 -0.51 6.87
N ASN A 104 21.35 -0.72 5.80
CA ASN A 104 22.45 -1.68 5.78
C ASN A 104 23.69 -1.08 6.47
N PRO A 105 24.06 -1.51 7.70
CA PRO A 105 25.20 -0.95 8.42
C PRO A 105 26.55 -1.26 7.75
N LYS A 106 26.59 -2.26 6.86
CA LYS A 106 27.81 -2.71 6.16
C LYS A 106 28.03 -2.01 4.82
N LYS A 107 27.18 -1.05 4.44
CA LYS A 107 27.38 -0.28 3.20
C LYS A 107 28.71 0.47 3.27
N LYS A 108 29.59 0.18 2.30
CA LYS A 108 30.87 0.87 2.12
C LYS A 108 30.68 2.09 1.22
N PHE A 109 31.51 3.09 1.45
CA PHE A 109 31.54 4.33 0.68
C PHE A 109 32.98 4.58 0.26
N ALA A 110 33.16 5.15 -0.93
CA ALA A 110 34.45 5.65 -1.38
C ALA A 110 34.93 6.79 -0.46
N LYS A 111 36.22 7.16 -0.55
CA LYS A 111 36.78 8.22 0.30
C LYS A 111 36.13 9.57 -0.03
N GLU A 112 35.72 9.73 -1.28
CA GLU A 112 35.19 10.95 -1.90
C GLU A 112 33.70 11.16 -1.59
N GLU A 113 32.96 10.10 -1.27
CA GLU A 113 31.52 10.11 -0.92
C GLU A 113 31.26 10.60 0.52
N VAL A 114 31.83 11.76 0.88
CA VAL A 114 31.81 12.28 2.25
C VAL A 114 30.40 12.63 2.69
N CYS A 115 29.65 13.37 1.86
CA CYS A 115 28.29 13.82 2.17
C CYS A 115 27.30 12.66 2.19
N GLU A 116 27.38 11.75 1.21
CA GLU A 116 26.53 10.58 1.09
C GLU A 116 26.71 9.65 2.29
N ARG A 117 27.96 9.42 2.71
CA ARG A 117 28.27 8.63 3.89
C ARG A 117 27.69 9.26 5.17
N LEU A 118 27.81 10.58 5.32
CA LEU A 118 27.29 11.29 6.47
C LEU A 118 25.76 11.20 6.54
N ILE A 119 25.08 11.52 5.45
CA ILE A 119 23.61 11.46 5.32
C ILE A 119 23.11 10.02 5.54
N TYR A 120 23.77 9.03 4.93
CA TYR A 120 23.38 7.64 5.10
C TYR A 120 23.49 7.17 6.55
N LYS A 121 24.54 7.59 7.26
CA LYS A 121 24.73 7.25 8.67
C LYS A 121 23.66 7.86 9.57
N ALA A 122 23.18 9.07 9.25
CA ALA A 122 22.16 9.78 10.01
C ALA A 122 20.79 9.08 10.04
N ASN A 123 20.53 8.10 9.15
CA ASN A 123 19.30 7.31 9.13
C ASN A 123 18.02 8.18 9.09
N VAL A 124 17.99 9.13 8.16
CA VAL A 124 16.95 10.17 8.05
C VAL A 124 15.55 9.60 7.86
N MET A 125 15.39 8.53 7.07
CA MET A 125 14.09 7.90 6.83
C MET A 125 13.71 6.98 8.01
N PRO A 126 12.56 7.19 8.66
CA PRO A 126 12.08 6.32 9.74
C PRO A 126 11.76 4.91 9.25
N THR A 127 11.72 3.96 10.18
CA THR A 127 11.18 2.61 9.94
C THR A 127 9.77 2.54 10.51
N TYR A 128 8.79 2.22 9.67
CA TYR A 128 7.38 2.28 10.04
C TYR A 128 6.78 0.92 10.45
N PHE A 129 7.43 -0.20 10.12
CA PHE A 129 6.91 -1.55 10.39
C PHE A 129 5.46 -1.71 9.88
N LEU A 130 5.21 -1.24 8.66
CA LEU A 130 3.90 -1.31 8.02
C LEU A 130 3.62 -2.72 7.50
N VAL A 131 2.35 -3.15 7.52
CA VAL A 131 1.93 -4.36 6.80
C VAL A 131 1.76 -4.07 5.30
N GLU A 132 1.67 -5.10 4.46
CA GLU A 132 1.63 -4.94 3.00
C GLU A 132 0.42 -4.09 2.56
N GLU A 133 -0.73 -4.28 3.18
CA GLU A 133 -1.97 -3.55 2.88
C GLU A 133 -1.86 -2.05 3.20
N GLU A 134 -1.10 -1.68 4.24
CA GLU A 134 -0.82 -0.29 4.59
C GLU A 134 0.08 0.36 3.53
N ILE A 135 1.13 -0.35 3.09
CA ILE A 135 2.04 0.13 2.04
C ILE A 135 1.28 0.32 0.73
N ASP A 136 0.39 -0.61 0.40
CA ASP A 136 -0.49 -0.55 -0.76
C ASP A 136 -1.42 0.65 -0.74
N ALA A 137 -1.99 0.96 0.42
CA ALA A 137 -2.86 2.12 0.59
C ALA A 137 -2.07 3.42 0.39
N ILE A 138 -0.89 3.56 1.00
CA ILE A 138 -0.02 4.73 0.83
C ILE A 138 0.40 4.89 -0.64
N TYR A 139 0.84 3.80 -1.29
CA TYR A 139 1.25 3.85 -2.69
C TYR A 139 0.08 4.25 -3.59
N TYR A 140 -1.10 3.68 -3.36
CA TYR A 140 -2.32 4.04 -4.09
C TYR A 140 -2.65 5.53 -3.94
N TYR A 141 -2.60 6.06 -2.72
CA TYR A 141 -2.79 7.48 -2.47
C TYR A 141 -1.79 8.34 -3.26
N ILE A 142 -0.49 8.05 -3.14
CA ILE A 142 0.59 8.79 -3.83
C ILE A 142 0.39 8.83 -5.35
N LYS A 143 -0.02 7.70 -5.96
CA LYS A 143 -0.23 7.60 -7.41
C LYS A 143 -1.46 8.35 -7.90
N ASN A 144 -2.42 8.59 -7.02
CA ASN A 144 -3.66 9.29 -7.33
C ASN A 144 -3.68 10.73 -6.80
N LEU A 145 -2.54 11.24 -6.32
CA LEU A 145 -2.36 12.67 -6.04
C LEU A 145 -2.57 13.48 -7.32
N LYS A 146 -3.35 14.54 -7.23
CA LYS A 146 -3.57 15.48 -8.34
C LYS A 146 -2.28 16.22 -8.73
#